data_AF-F1A1H6-F1
#
_entry.id   AF-F1A1H6-F1
#
_cell.length_a   1.000
_cell.length_b   1.000
_cell.length_c   1.000
_cell.angle_alpha   90.00
_cell.angle_beta   90.00
_cell.angle_gamma   90.00
#
_symmetry.space_group_name_H-M   'P 1'
#
loop_
_entity.id
_entity.type
_entity.pdbx_description
1 polymer ?
#
loop_
_entity_poly.entity_id
_entity_poly.type
_entity_poly.pdbx_seq_one_letter_code
_entity_poly.pdbx_strand_id
1 'polypeptide(L)'
;MKNKTALSFFIILCLVLFVKGDNIWQYCPGTVNPTFKINSLTVEPSPPKIGKSCIVQLDGSLEQDVTSGSSTFQIEYFVAGNWRPLPTFHNDVCSIISCPVKAGPFQFNHTINVPIITPKGQYKGQIQLVDQSNRNITCLTFNTTLNY
;
A
#
# COMPACT_ATOMS: atom_id res chain seq x y z
N MET A 1 -5.54 -50.51 -23.26
CA MET A 1 -6.34 -49.77 -22.24
C MET A 1 -5.68 -48.42 -21.99
N LYS A 2 -6.31 -47.32 -22.44
CA LYS A 2 -5.77 -45.94 -22.37
C LYS A 2 -5.96 -45.39 -20.95
N ASN A 3 -4.84 -45.04 -20.30
CA ASN A 3 -4.78 -44.54 -18.93
C ASN A 3 -5.27 -43.07 -18.88
N LYS A 4 -6.55 -42.85 -18.56
CA LYS A 4 -7.22 -41.52 -18.60
C LYS A 4 -7.19 -40.75 -17.27
N THR A 5 -6.58 -41.29 -16.22
CA THR A 5 -6.67 -40.74 -14.85
C THR A 5 -5.60 -39.71 -14.50
N ALA A 6 -4.49 -39.61 -15.25
CA ALA A 6 -3.42 -38.65 -14.96
C ALA A 6 -3.76 -37.19 -15.32
N LEU A 7 -4.69 -36.97 -16.27
CA LEU A 7 -5.03 -35.63 -16.74
C LEU A 7 -5.90 -34.83 -15.76
N SER A 8 -6.62 -35.53 -14.86
CA SER A 8 -7.56 -34.91 -13.91
C SER A 8 -6.85 -34.26 -12.71
N PHE A 9 -5.70 -34.80 -12.29
CA PHE A 9 -4.96 -34.30 -11.13
C PHE A 9 -4.20 -32.99 -11.41
N PHE A 10 -3.80 -32.74 -12.67
CA PHE A 10 -3.03 -31.55 -13.05
C PHE A 10 -3.90 -30.28 -13.14
N ILE A 11 -5.20 -30.42 -13.42
CA ILE A 11 -6.16 -29.30 -13.51
C ILE A 11 -6.50 -28.76 -12.12
N ILE A 12 -6.53 -29.62 -11.10
CA ILE A 12 -6.83 -29.22 -9.70
C ILE A 12 -5.64 -28.49 -9.07
N LEU A 13 -4.40 -28.83 -9.44
CA LEU A 13 -3.19 -28.17 -8.92
C LEU A 13 -3.01 -26.73 -9.47
N CYS A 14 -3.58 -26.43 -10.65
CA CYS A 14 -3.51 -25.10 -11.26
C CYS A 14 -4.49 -24.08 -10.64
N LEU A 15 -5.54 -24.54 -9.95
CA LEU A 15 -6.51 -23.69 -9.26
C LEU A 15 -6.00 -23.08 -7.95
N VAL A 16 -4.81 -23.49 -7.47
CA VAL A 16 -4.25 -23.02 -6.19
C VAL A 16 -3.32 -21.81 -6.35
N LEU A 17 -3.16 -21.28 -7.56
CA LEU A 17 -2.34 -20.10 -7.81
C LEU A 17 -3.21 -18.95 -8.30
N PHE A 18 -3.55 -18.08 -7.35
CA PHE A 18 -3.82 -16.64 -7.45
C PHE A 18 -4.91 -16.26 -6.44
N VAL A 19 -4.63 -16.48 -5.15
CA VAL A 19 -5.22 -15.62 -4.12
C VAL A 19 -4.51 -14.28 -4.26
N LYS A 20 -4.92 -13.47 -5.24
CA LYS A 20 -4.57 -12.04 -5.24
C LYS A 20 -5.30 -11.46 -4.04
N GLY A 21 -4.56 -11.14 -2.97
CA GLY A 21 -5.14 -10.53 -1.79
C GLY A 21 -5.87 -9.24 -2.15
N ASP A 22 -6.92 -8.90 -1.40
CA ASP A 22 -7.77 -7.75 -1.68
C ASP A 22 -6.93 -6.47 -1.74
N ASN A 23 -7.02 -5.70 -2.84
CA ASN A 23 -6.36 -4.40 -2.91
C ASN A 23 -7.18 -3.38 -2.11
N ILE A 24 -6.72 -3.08 -0.90
CA ILE A 24 -7.37 -2.14 0.01
C ILE A 24 -7.08 -0.67 -0.32
N TRP A 25 -6.21 -0.39 -1.29
CA TRP A 25 -5.71 0.95 -1.59
C TRP A 25 -6.44 1.59 -2.75
N GLN A 26 -6.77 2.86 -2.60
CA GLN A 26 -7.45 3.68 -3.60
C GLN A 26 -6.84 5.09 -3.60
N TYR A 27 -6.93 5.82 -4.72
CA TYR A 27 -6.59 7.24 -4.70
C TYR A 27 -7.56 8.02 -3.81
N CYS A 28 -7.06 9.06 -3.15
CA CYS A 28 -7.93 9.94 -2.36
C CYS A 28 -9.01 10.57 -3.25
N PRO A 29 -10.26 10.71 -2.76
CA PRO A 29 -11.31 11.41 -3.49
C PRO A 29 -10.86 12.82 -3.91
N GLY A 30 -11.10 13.18 -5.17
CA GLY A 30 -10.73 14.50 -5.68
C GLY A 30 -9.22 14.70 -5.92
N THR A 31 -8.40 13.63 -5.87
CA THR A 31 -7.01 13.73 -6.34
C THR A 31 -6.99 14.09 -7.81
N VAL A 32 -6.47 15.27 -8.13
CA VAL A 32 -6.29 15.76 -9.51
C VAL A 32 -4.80 15.83 -9.81
N ASN A 33 -4.39 15.24 -10.93
CA ASN A 33 -3.04 15.30 -11.48
C ASN A 33 -1.91 14.98 -10.47
N PRO A 34 -1.88 13.78 -9.85
CA PRO A 34 -0.73 13.36 -9.05
C PRO A 34 0.51 13.26 -9.96
N THR A 35 1.64 13.80 -9.51
CA THR A 35 2.90 13.77 -10.29
C THR A 35 3.56 12.39 -10.27
N PHE A 36 3.09 11.47 -9.44
CA PHE A 36 3.41 10.04 -9.50
C PHE A 36 2.23 9.23 -10.02
N LYS A 37 2.39 8.62 -11.19
CA LYS A 37 1.42 7.71 -11.78
C LYS A 37 1.71 6.29 -11.33
N ILE A 38 0.81 5.72 -10.53
CA ILE A 38 0.93 4.34 -10.06
C ILE A 38 0.49 3.38 -11.16
N ASN A 39 1.36 2.44 -11.51
CA ASN A 39 1.08 1.33 -12.41
C ASN A 39 0.61 0.10 -11.63
N SER A 40 1.27 -0.22 -10.51
CA SER A 40 0.90 -1.30 -9.60
C SER A 40 1.23 -0.96 -8.16
N LEU A 41 0.38 -1.41 -7.25
CA LEU A 41 0.61 -1.38 -5.80
C LEU A 41 0.16 -2.73 -5.23
N THR A 42 1.09 -3.45 -4.61
CA THR A 42 0.83 -4.70 -3.90
C THR A 42 1.36 -4.59 -2.47
N VAL A 43 0.64 -5.22 -1.55
CA VAL A 43 1.05 -5.36 -0.15
C VAL A 43 0.86 -6.81 0.24
N GLU A 44 1.91 -7.48 0.70
CA GLU A 44 1.85 -8.90 1.04
C GLU A 44 2.34 -9.16 2.48
N PRO A 45 1.52 -9.78 3.36
CA PRO A 45 0.17 -10.26 3.11
C PRO A 45 -0.84 -9.11 2.94
N SER A 46 -1.92 -9.35 2.17
CA SER A 46 -3.08 -8.47 2.12
C SER A 46 -4.34 -9.18 2.64
N PRO A 47 -5.01 -8.64 3.67
CA PRO A 47 -4.60 -7.51 4.50
C PRO A 47 -3.30 -7.75 5.28
N PRO A 48 -2.57 -6.68 5.66
CA PRO A 48 -1.44 -6.78 6.58
C PRO A 48 -1.83 -7.45 7.89
N LYS A 49 -0.88 -8.16 8.52
CA LYS A 49 -1.11 -8.91 9.75
C LYS A 49 -0.36 -8.33 10.93
N ILE A 50 -1.04 -8.22 12.06
CA ILE A 50 -0.49 -7.71 13.32
C ILE A 50 0.67 -8.59 13.77
N GLY A 51 1.78 -7.96 14.17
CA GLY A 51 3.00 -8.64 14.60
C GLY A 51 3.82 -9.25 13.48
N LYS A 52 3.47 -9.01 12.21
CA LYS A 52 4.19 -9.53 11.05
C LYS A 52 4.67 -8.38 10.16
N SER A 53 5.72 -8.67 9.41
CA SER A 53 6.17 -7.83 8.32
C SER A 53 5.22 -7.98 7.12
N CYS A 54 4.97 -6.88 6.41
CA CYS A 54 4.41 -6.89 5.07
C CYS A 54 5.39 -6.26 4.09
N ILE A 55 5.41 -6.77 2.86
CA ILE A 55 6.20 -6.24 1.76
C ILE A 55 5.28 -5.35 0.93
N VAL A 56 5.68 -4.09 0.75
CA VAL A 56 5.00 -3.14 -0.13
C VAL A 56 5.81 -3.03 -1.42
N GLN A 57 5.19 -3.33 -2.55
CA GLN A 57 5.76 -3.11 -3.88
C GLN A 57 4.88 -2.11 -4.62
N LEU A 58 5.50 -1.02 -5.04
CA LEU A 58 4.84 0.06 -5.75
C LEU A 58 5.67 0.38 -6.99
N ASP A 59 5.06 0.23 -8.15
CA ASP A 59 5.66 0.57 -9.43
C ASP A 59 4.88 1.72 -10.05
N GLY A 60 5.62 2.67 -10.62
CA GLY A 60 5.01 3.80 -11.28
C GLY A 60 6.00 4.66 -12.05
N SER A 61 5.58 5.86 -12.38
CA SER A 61 6.43 6.87 -13.01
C SER A 61 6.19 8.25 -12.42
N LEU A 62 7.29 8.98 -12.17
CA LEU A 62 7.29 10.37 -11.77
C LEU A 62 7.33 11.28 -13.00
N GLU A 63 6.48 12.29 -13.03
CA GLU A 63 6.46 13.30 -14.09
C GLU A 63 7.63 14.28 -14.00
N GLN A 64 8.28 14.37 -12.83
CA GLN A 64 9.38 15.29 -12.57
C GLN A 64 10.27 14.85 -11.41
N ASP A 65 11.38 15.55 -11.24
CA ASP A 65 12.29 15.35 -10.12
C ASP A 65 11.64 15.70 -8.77
N VAL A 66 11.91 14.85 -7.77
CA VAL A 66 11.57 15.08 -6.35
C VAL A 66 12.88 15.24 -5.59
N THR A 67 13.13 16.45 -5.11
CA THR A 67 14.38 16.79 -4.38
C THR A 67 14.15 16.93 -2.88
N SER A 68 12.94 17.29 -2.49
CA SER A 68 12.45 17.31 -1.11
C SER A 68 10.94 17.16 -1.12
N GLY A 69 10.32 17.05 0.05
CA GLY A 69 8.88 16.94 0.16
C GLY A 69 8.43 16.52 1.55
N SER A 70 7.13 16.56 1.77
CA SER A 70 6.52 16.13 3.04
C SER A 70 5.51 15.00 2.82
N SER A 71 5.41 14.13 3.80
CA SER A 71 4.47 13.03 3.88
C SER A 71 3.59 13.22 5.11
N THR A 72 2.28 13.11 4.93
CA THR A 72 1.29 13.11 6.01
C THR A 72 0.52 11.80 5.98
N PHE A 73 0.52 11.08 7.10
CA PHE A 73 -0.22 9.83 7.25
C PHE A 73 -1.21 9.92 8.41
N GLN A 74 -2.48 9.76 8.07
CA GLN A 74 -3.62 9.83 8.98
C GLN A 74 -4.28 8.45 9.05
N ILE A 75 -4.61 8.01 10.25
CA ILE A 75 -5.24 6.71 10.50
C ILE A 75 -6.42 6.93 11.44
N GLU A 76 -7.53 6.26 11.19
CA GLU A 76 -8.66 6.16 12.10
C GLU A 76 -8.89 4.69 12.47
N TYR A 77 -9.18 4.44 13.75
CA TYR A 77 -9.53 3.14 14.30
C TYR A 77 -11.00 3.12 14.70
N PHE A 78 -11.73 2.07 14.31
CA PHE A 78 -13.13 1.92 14.69
C PHE A 78 -13.27 1.29 16.08
N VAL A 79 -13.82 2.05 17.02
CA VAL A 79 -14.02 1.61 18.42
C VAL A 79 -15.28 2.22 19.01
N ALA A 80 -16.02 1.43 19.80
CA ALA A 80 -17.26 1.86 20.44
C ALA A 80 -18.26 2.52 19.45
N GLY A 81 -18.41 1.90 18.27
CA GLY A 81 -19.37 2.34 17.24
C GLY A 81 -18.97 3.58 16.45
N ASN A 82 -17.78 4.13 16.65
CA ASN A 82 -17.33 5.37 16.01
C ASN A 82 -15.88 5.27 15.51
N TRP A 83 -15.55 6.04 14.47
CA TRP A 83 -14.16 6.23 14.04
C TRP A 83 -13.45 7.20 14.97
N ARG A 84 -12.25 6.82 15.42
CA ARG A 84 -11.38 7.66 16.27
C ARG A 84 -10.06 7.91 15.55
N PRO A 85 -9.66 9.18 15.35
CA PRO A 85 -8.37 9.48 14.75
C PRO A 85 -7.24 9.07 15.71
N LEU A 86 -6.22 8.45 15.14
CA LEU A 86 -4.92 8.25 15.78
C LEU A 86 -4.03 9.48 15.53
N PRO A 87 -2.89 9.61 16.22
CA PRO A 87 -1.92 10.67 15.92
C PRO A 87 -1.57 10.72 14.44
N THR A 88 -1.51 11.92 13.89
CA THR A 88 -1.06 12.13 12.50
C THR A 88 0.46 12.04 12.46
N PHE A 89 0.99 11.27 11.51
CA PHE A 89 2.43 11.13 11.31
C PHE A 89 2.88 12.06 10.19
N HIS A 90 3.79 12.96 10.51
CA HIS A 90 4.45 13.84 9.53
C HIS A 90 5.90 13.40 9.38
N ASN A 91 6.34 13.21 8.13
CA ASN A 91 7.71 12.82 7.81
C ASN A 91 8.19 13.57 6.55
N ASP A 92 9.49 13.61 6.33
CA ASP A 92 10.04 14.04 5.05
C ASP A 92 9.94 12.91 4.02
N VAL A 93 9.56 13.23 2.78
CA VAL A 93 9.55 12.23 1.69
C VAL A 93 10.94 11.59 1.55
N CYS A 94 11.99 12.40 1.68
CA CYS A 94 13.37 11.95 1.57
C CYS A 94 13.88 11.11 2.76
N SER A 95 13.10 10.99 3.83
CA SER A 95 13.37 10.02 4.91
C SER A 95 12.84 8.61 4.57
N ILE A 96 11.91 8.53 3.61
CA ILE A 96 11.26 7.28 3.19
C ILE A 96 11.92 6.75 1.91
N ILE A 97 12.29 7.64 0.99
CA ILE A 97 12.95 7.32 -0.28
C ILE A 97 14.24 8.13 -0.44
N SER A 98 15.26 7.57 -1.09
CA SER A 98 16.52 8.27 -1.33
C SER A 98 16.36 9.39 -2.36
N CYS A 99 16.47 10.64 -1.93
CA CYS A 99 16.45 11.81 -2.80
C CYS A 99 17.86 12.20 -3.31
N PRO A 100 17.97 12.90 -4.46
CA PRO A 100 16.87 13.26 -5.35
C PRO A 100 16.38 12.08 -6.19
N VAL A 101 15.07 11.94 -6.34
CA VAL A 101 14.48 10.97 -7.26
C VAL A 101 14.24 11.67 -8.59
N LYS A 102 14.77 11.10 -9.67
CA LYS A 102 14.63 11.66 -11.02
C LYS A 102 13.27 11.34 -11.64
N ALA A 103 12.82 12.22 -12.52
CA ALA A 103 11.68 11.95 -13.39
C ALA A 103 11.84 10.62 -14.15
N GLY A 104 10.72 9.93 -14.39
CA GLY A 104 10.70 8.64 -15.08
C GLY A 104 10.25 7.47 -14.21
N PRO A 105 10.51 6.22 -14.66
CA PRO A 105 10.11 5.02 -13.93
C PRO A 105 10.70 4.98 -12.52
N PHE A 106 9.88 4.64 -11.55
CA PHE A 106 10.29 4.50 -10.16
C PHE A 106 9.64 3.27 -9.53
N GLN A 107 10.43 2.54 -8.74
CA GLN A 107 10.01 1.36 -8.02
C GLN A 107 10.32 1.55 -6.54
N PHE A 108 9.36 1.20 -5.71
CA PHE A 108 9.48 1.22 -4.27
C PHE A 108 9.17 -0.18 -3.74
N ASN A 109 10.15 -0.81 -3.10
CA ASN A 109 10.03 -2.14 -2.52
C ASN A 109 10.55 -2.10 -1.09
N HIS A 110 9.64 -2.04 -0.12
CA HIS A 110 9.99 -1.91 1.29
C HIS A 110 9.19 -2.85 2.17
N THR A 111 9.88 -3.37 3.18
CA THR A 111 9.29 -4.14 4.26
C THR A 111 8.83 -3.20 5.36
N ILE A 112 7.55 -3.27 5.71
CA ILE A 112 6.93 -2.53 6.81
C ILE A 112 6.51 -3.53 7.88
N ASN A 113 6.69 -3.18 9.16
CA ASN A 113 6.24 -4.02 10.27
C ASN A 113 4.95 -3.48 10.86
N VAL A 114 3.95 -4.34 11.02
CA VAL A 114 2.77 -4.01 11.84
C VAL A 114 3.08 -4.38 13.29
N PRO A 115 3.20 -3.44 14.23
CA PRO A 115 3.60 -3.74 15.60
C PRO A 115 2.65 -4.73 16.29
N ILE A 116 3.18 -5.61 17.14
CA ILE A 116 2.36 -6.60 17.89
C ILE A 116 1.35 -5.95 18.84
N ILE A 117 1.62 -4.73 19.28
CA ILE A 117 0.75 -3.92 20.14
C ILE A 117 -0.44 -3.30 19.40
N THR A 118 -0.51 -3.43 18.07
CA THR A 118 -1.62 -2.90 17.27
C THR A 118 -2.93 -3.60 17.64
N PRO A 119 -3.98 -2.86 18.04
CA PRO A 119 -5.28 -3.47 18.34
C PRO A 119 -5.90 -4.16 17.12
N LYS A 120 -6.66 -5.23 17.35
CA LYS A 120 -7.49 -5.81 16.28
C LYS A 120 -8.66 -4.89 15.95
N GLY A 121 -9.11 -4.93 14.70
CA GLY A 121 -10.34 -4.27 14.28
C GLY A 121 -10.19 -3.54 12.95
N GLN A 122 -11.13 -2.64 12.69
CA GLN A 122 -11.20 -1.91 11.42
C GLN A 122 -10.36 -0.64 11.49
N TYR A 123 -9.61 -0.42 10.43
CA TYR A 123 -8.74 0.72 10.23
C TYR A 123 -9.02 1.31 8.85
N LYS A 124 -9.04 2.63 8.79
CA LYS A 124 -8.95 3.35 7.52
C LYS A 124 -7.90 4.43 7.67
N GLY A 125 -7.36 4.89 6.56
CA GLY A 125 -6.37 5.95 6.61
C GLY A 125 -6.14 6.59 5.27
N GLN A 126 -5.35 7.65 5.32
CA GLN A 126 -4.97 8.46 4.18
C GLN A 126 -3.49 8.79 4.28
N ILE A 127 -2.75 8.57 3.22
CA ILE A 127 -1.37 9.02 3.05
C ILE A 127 -1.33 10.03 1.91
N GLN A 128 -0.70 11.18 2.15
CA GLN A 128 -0.50 12.23 1.15
C GLN A 128 0.98 12.63 1.13
N LEU A 129 1.56 12.61 -0.07
CA LEU A 129 2.93 13.07 -0.32
C LEU A 129 2.89 14.30 -1.21
N VAL A 130 3.65 15.33 -0.85
CA VAL A 130 3.86 16.53 -1.68
C VAL A 130 5.35 16.78 -1.90
N ASP A 131 5.69 17.31 -3.08
CA ASP A 131 7.07 17.61 -3.49
C ASP A 131 7.58 18.97 -2.95
N GLN A 132 8.79 19.35 -3.34
CA GLN A 132 9.45 20.62 -3.00
C GLN A 132 8.65 21.89 -3.38
N SER A 133 7.69 21.75 -4.30
CA SER A 133 6.82 22.82 -4.80
C SER A 133 5.38 22.67 -4.29
N ASN A 134 5.17 21.88 -3.23
CA ASN A 134 3.86 21.53 -2.67
C ASN A 134 2.89 20.88 -3.67
N ARG A 135 3.40 20.25 -4.74
CA ARG A 135 2.53 19.51 -5.67
C ARG A 135 2.32 18.10 -5.17
N ASN A 136 1.10 17.60 -5.33
CA ASN A 136 0.76 16.24 -4.94
C ASN A 136 1.59 15.24 -5.75
N ILE A 137 2.49 14.53 -5.05
CA ILE A 137 3.16 13.36 -5.60
C ILE A 137 2.13 12.25 -5.73
N THR A 138 1.50 11.87 -4.62
CA THR A 138 0.39 10.92 -4.62
C THR A 138 -0.46 11.12 -3.36
N CYS A 139 -1.71 10.69 -3.43
CA CYS A 139 -2.59 10.59 -2.28
C CYS A 139 -3.35 9.27 -2.35
N LEU A 140 -3.19 8.43 -1.32
CA LEU A 140 -3.85 7.14 -1.23
C LEU A 140 -4.65 7.02 0.06
N THR A 141 -5.80 6.37 -0.01
CA THR A 141 -6.60 5.94 1.12
C THR A 141 -6.63 4.42 1.19
N PHE A 142 -6.79 3.88 2.40
CA PHE A 142 -7.09 2.48 2.61
C PHE A 142 -8.23 2.28 3.59
N ASN A 143 -8.89 1.12 3.49
CA ASN A 143 -9.84 0.64 4.50
C ASN A 143 -9.67 -0.88 4.63
N THR A 144 -9.42 -1.36 5.85
CA THR A 144 -9.12 -2.77 6.09
C THR A 144 -9.45 -3.21 7.52
N THR A 145 -9.43 -4.52 7.74
CA THR A 145 -9.53 -5.12 9.07
C THR A 145 -8.23 -5.82 9.41
N LEU A 146 -7.58 -5.42 10.51
CA LEU A 146 -6.31 -6.00 10.96
C LEU A 146 -6.55 -7.11 12.00
N ASN A 147 -5.88 -8.23 11.78
CA ASN A 147 -5.84 -9.43 12.62
C ASN A 147 -4.41 -10.00 12.66
N TYR A 148 -4.14 -11.01 13.49
CA TYR A 148 -2.83 -11.70 13.58
C TYR A 148 -2.53 -12.62 12.37
#